data_AF-A0A2D1U209-F1
#
_entry.id   AF-A0A2D1U209-F1
#
_cell.length_a   1.000
_cell.length_b   1.000
_cell.length_c   1.000
_cell.angle_alpha   90.00
_cell.angle_beta   90.00
_cell.angle_gamma   90.00
#
_symmetry.space_group_name_H-M   'P 1'
#
loop_
_entity.id
_entity.type
_entity.pdbx_description
1 polymer ?
#
loop_
_entity_poly.entity_id
_entity_poly.type
_entity_poly.pdbx_seq_one_letter_code
_entity_poly.pdbx_strand_id
1 'polypeptide(L)'
;MIKFKRLCFLIMFLLPGGLFACSCANEGVVNNFQQSEFVAKAKIIKITPDSANSEYHDAVIEIINLYKGERENKIKIMSSLNTSCGFLPDENSTWIIFASTWQGVLSFGLCSGSMQVDEYFDPVEYPNAGKNWGNTVKLREGAITFLSNHKIFNPNPSLIRAYNSEIGTFKGYKNENSFAIFQVDVNSDFSIAAIKQLKKFQNGKLNRLVFNSMKTKLTLAGKRGRPLGKPARLILFCYYYEQNGAHQSFLSFFDV
;
A
#
# COMPACT_ATOMS: atom_id res chain seq x y z
N MET A 1 -53.97 7.74 -40.72
CA MET A 1 -52.54 8.12 -40.77
C MET A 1 -51.95 8.01 -39.36
N ILE A 2 -51.45 6.83 -38.98
CA ILE A 2 -50.79 6.63 -37.68
C ILE A 2 -49.46 5.96 -37.98
N LYS A 3 -48.43 6.74 -38.28
CA LYS A 3 -47.06 6.25 -38.37
C LYS A 3 -46.14 7.32 -37.82
N PHE A 4 -45.10 6.89 -37.12
CA PHE A 4 -43.98 7.72 -36.63
C PHE A 4 -44.09 8.39 -35.25
N LYS A 5 -44.64 7.74 -34.22
CA LYS A 5 -44.48 8.25 -32.83
C LYS A 5 -44.19 7.23 -31.73
N ARG A 6 -43.85 5.97 -32.07
CA ARG A 6 -43.64 4.90 -31.07
C ARG A 6 -42.33 4.13 -31.17
N LEU A 7 -41.33 4.62 -31.91
CA LEU A 7 -40.05 3.90 -32.05
C LEU A 7 -38.91 4.43 -31.16
N CYS A 8 -39.03 5.63 -30.57
CA CYS A 8 -37.96 6.19 -29.74
C CYS A 8 -37.97 5.74 -28.27
N PHE A 9 -38.98 4.97 -27.82
CA PHE A 9 -39.12 4.64 -26.39
C PHE A 9 -38.68 3.23 -26.00
N LEU A 10 -38.26 2.40 -26.97
CA LEU A 10 -37.92 0.99 -26.73
C LEU A 10 -36.41 0.67 -26.74
N ILE A 11 -35.55 1.67 -26.89
CA ILE A 11 -34.07 1.49 -26.89
C ILE A 11 -33.48 1.78 -25.49
N MET A 12 -34.22 2.40 -24.58
CA MET A 12 -33.71 2.80 -23.26
C MET A 12 -33.76 1.69 -22.18
N PHE A 13 -34.35 0.53 -22.48
CA PHE A 13 -34.51 -0.58 -21.54
C PHE A 13 -33.57 -1.79 -21.79
N LEU A 14 -32.66 -1.69 -22.76
CA LEU A 14 -31.69 -2.73 -23.10
C LEU A 14 -30.25 -2.29 -22.76
N LEU A 15 -30.04 -1.67 -21.60
CA LEU A 15 -28.69 -1.50 -21.05
C LEU A 15 -28.35 -2.77 -20.26
N PRO A 16 -27.40 -3.61 -20.73
CA PRO A 16 -26.93 -4.73 -19.94
C PRO A 16 -26.11 -4.20 -18.75
N GLY A 17 -26.19 -4.97 -17.65
CA GLY A 17 -25.39 -4.94 -16.42
C GLY A 17 -24.42 -3.79 -16.18
N GLY A 18 -24.56 -3.13 -15.04
CA GLY A 18 -23.69 -2.04 -14.58
C GLY A 18 -22.22 -2.31 -14.87
N LEU A 19 -21.61 -1.39 -15.62
CA LEU A 19 -20.16 -1.30 -15.80
C LEU A 19 -19.56 -0.98 -14.43
N PHE A 20 -19.18 -2.00 -13.67
CA PHE A 20 -18.44 -1.80 -12.44
C PHE A 20 -17.02 -1.36 -12.80
N ALA A 21 -16.72 -0.08 -12.56
CA ALA A 21 -15.37 0.42 -12.66
C ALA A 21 -14.51 -0.25 -11.58
N CYS A 22 -13.30 -0.65 -11.94
CA CYS A 22 -12.33 -1.15 -10.97
C CYS A 22 -12.02 -0.04 -9.95
N SER A 23 -12.16 -0.34 -8.66
CA SER A 23 -11.77 0.56 -7.58
C SER A 23 -11.01 -0.22 -6.54
N CYS A 24 -9.72 0.09 -6.43
CA CYS A 24 -8.87 -0.44 -5.37
C CYS A 24 -8.91 0.51 -4.17
N ALA A 25 -9.00 -0.04 -2.96
CA ALA A 25 -8.71 0.76 -1.77
C ALA A 25 -7.20 1.06 -1.73
N ASN A 26 -6.82 2.33 -1.58
CA ASN A 26 -5.42 2.67 -1.31
C ASN A 26 -5.13 2.42 0.17
N GLU A 27 -4.58 1.25 0.47
CA GLU A 27 -4.44 0.75 1.83
C GLU A 27 -3.07 1.02 2.49
N GLY A 28 -2.10 1.50 1.71
CA GLY A 28 -0.74 1.81 2.15
C GLY A 28 0.12 0.56 2.42
N VAL A 29 1.45 0.72 2.32
CA VAL A 29 2.41 -0.40 2.32
C VAL A 29 2.34 -1.29 3.56
N VAL A 30 2.08 -0.70 4.74
CA VAL A 30 2.00 -1.45 6.00
C VAL A 30 0.78 -2.36 6.02
N ASN A 31 -0.35 -1.91 5.46
CA ASN A 31 -1.55 -2.73 5.39
C ASN A 31 -1.44 -3.80 4.30
N ASN A 32 -0.86 -3.47 3.14
CA ASN A 32 -0.56 -4.46 2.09
C ASN A 32 0.33 -5.59 2.64
N PHE A 33 1.38 -5.25 3.40
CA PHE A 33 2.24 -6.22 4.07
C PHE A 33 1.49 -7.08 5.10
N GLN A 34 0.60 -6.47 5.88
CA GLN A 34 -0.21 -7.18 6.87
C GLN A 34 -1.13 -8.21 6.23
N GLN A 35 -1.83 -7.84 5.16
CA GLN A 35 -2.85 -8.65 4.50
C GLN A 35 -2.27 -9.69 3.55
N SER A 36 -1.05 -9.48 3.07
CA SER A 36 -0.37 -10.43 2.18
C SER A 36 0.13 -11.65 2.95
N GLU A 37 0.03 -12.82 2.34
CA GLU A 37 0.61 -14.07 2.84
C GLU A 37 2.05 -14.23 2.32
N PHE A 38 2.32 -13.76 1.11
CA PHE A 38 3.62 -13.74 0.48
C PHE A 38 4.03 -12.32 0.11
N VAL A 39 5.25 -11.92 0.51
CA VAL A 39 5.83 -10.63 0.14
C VAL A 39 7.28 -10.82 -0.26
N ALA A 40 7.62 -10.47 -1.51
CA ALA A 40 8.97 -10.62 -2.04
C ALA A 40 9.32 -9.50 -3.02
N LYS A 41 10.60 -9.16 -3.09
CA LYS A 41 11.18 -8.47 -4.24
C LYS A 41 11.64 -9.55 -5.21
N ALA A 42 11.08 -9.58 -6.41
CA ALA A 42 11.33 -10.64 -7.37
C ALA A 42 11.28 -10.11 -8.81
N LYS A 43 12.05 -10.74 -9.69
CA LYS A 43 11.98 -10.51 -11.13
C LYS A 43 10.99 -11.49 -11.75
N ILE A 44 10.11 -11.01 -12.61
CA ILE A 44 9.20 -11.85 -13.38
C ILE A 44 9.97 -12.39 -14.59
N ILE A 45 10.13 -13.70 -14.66
CA ILE A 45 10.95 -14.35 -15.70
C ILE A 45 10.09 -14.76 -16.89
N LYS A 46 8.91 -15.30 -16.61
CA LYS A 46 8.01 -15.81 -17.64
C LYS A 46 6.57 -15.74 -17.18
N ILE A 47 5.68 -15.38 -18.09
CA ILE A 47 4.24 -15.37 -17.89
C ILE A 47 3.58 -16.31 -18.91
N THR A 48 2.67 -17.18 -18.45
CA THR A 48 1.88 -18.05 -19.32
C THR A 48 0.41 -18.00 -18.92
N PRO A 49 -0.53 -17.98 -19.87
CA PRO A 49 -1.95 -18.09 -19.55
C PRO A 49 -2.24 -19.34 -18.72
N ASP A 50 -3.09 -19.22 -17.71
CA ASP A 50 -3.60 -20.36 -16.98
C ASP A 50 -4.60 -21.14 -17.87
N SER A 51 -4.37 -22.43 -18.05
CA SER A 51 -5.18 -23.28 -18.92
C SER A 51 -6.55 -23.62 -18.34
N ALA A 52 -6.73 -23.51 -17.02
CA ALA A 52 -7.95 -23.82 -16.31
C ALA A 52 -8.79 -22.57 -15.99
N ASN A 53 -8.16 -21.39 -15.87
CA ASN A 53 -8.86 -20.16 -15.53
C ASN A 53 -8.31 -18.94 -16.28
N SER A 54 -9.08 -18.41 -17.24
CA SER A 54 -8.72 -17.24 -18.05
C SER A 54 -8.56 -15.93 -17.27
N GLU A 55 -8.99 -15.87 -16.01
CA GLU A 55 -8.75 -14.71 -15.15
C GLU A 55 -7.31 -14.66 -14.63
N TYR A 56 -6.57 -15.76 -14.70
CA TYR A 56 -5.22 -15.88 -14.16
C TYR A 56 -4.16 -16.12 -15.24
N HIS A 57 -2.93 -15.73 -14.89
CA HIS A 57 -1.72 -16.19 -15.56
C HIS A 57 -0.79 -16.83 -14.52
N ASP A 58 -0.03 -17.82 -14.95
CA ASP A 58 1.11 -18.35 -14.20
C ASP A 58 2.34 -17.47 -14.43
N ALA A 59 3.02 -17.11 -13.36
CA ALA A 59 4.29 -16.41 -13.42
C ALA A 59 5.41 -17.25 -12.79
N VAL A 60 6.51 -17.41 -13.52
CA VAL A 60 7.77 -17.87 -12.96
C VAL A 60 8.53 -16.64 -12.47
N ILE A 61 8.96 -16.66 -11.21
CA ILE A 61 9.66 -15.54 -10.57
C ILE A 61 11.03 -15.96 -10.06
N GLU A 62 11.97 -15.02 -10.10
CA GLU A 62 13.27 -15.11 -9.45
C GLU A 62 13.25 -14.23 -8.21
N ILE A 63 13.25 -14.85 -7.02
CA ILE A 63 13.22 -14.11 -5.75
C ILE A 63 14.58 -13.48 -5.47
N ILE A 64 14.63 -12.15 -5.47
CA ILE A 64 15.78 -11.34 -5.05
C ILE A 64 15.82 -11.22 -3.53
N ASN A 65 14.67 -10.96 -2.91
CA ASN A 65 14.54 -10.90 -1.45
C ASN A 65 13.15 -11.36 -0.99
N LEU A 66 13.09 -12.18 0.06
CA LEU A 66 11.84 -12.66 0.65
C LEU A 66 11.58 -11.95 1.98
N TYR A 67 10.46 -11.24 2.08
CA TYR A 67 10.09 -10.49 3.29
C TYR A 67 9.06 -11.23 4.15
N LYS A 68 8.18 -12.04 3.55
CA LYS A 68 7.11 -12.79 4.23
C LYS A 68 6.67 -13.98 3.37
N GLY A 69 6.24 -15.06 4.01
CA GLY A 69 5.72 -16.26 3.35
C GLY A 69 6.79 -17.31 3.07
N GLU A 70 6.40 -18.36 2.37
CA GLU A 70 7.30 -19.43 1.94
C GLU A 70 8.00 -19.07 0.62
N ARG A 71 9.16 -19.69 0.38
CA ARG A 71 9.91 -19.45 -0.85
C ARG A 71 9.27 -20.25 -1.99
N GLU A 72 8.61 -19.55 -2.90
CA GLU A 72 8.02 -20.13 -4.11
C GLU A 72 8.49 -19.39 -5.37
N ASN A 73 8.93 -20.13 -6.38
CA ASN A 73 9.39 -19.56 -7.66
C ASN A 73 8.26 -19.47 -8.69
N LYS A 74 7.02 -19.77 -8.28
CA LYS A 74 5.82 -19.68 -9.10
C LYS A 74 4.76 -18.94 -8.31
N ILE A 75 4.01 -18.09 -8.99
CA ILE A 75 2.89 -17.37 -8.39
C ILE A 75 1.83 -17.09 -9.45
N LYS A 76 0.58 -16.94 -9.04
CA LYS A 76 -0.50 -16.56 -9.95
C LYS A 76 -0.61 -15.03 -10.05
N ILE A 77 -0.86 -14.55 -11.26
CA ILE A 77 -1.24 -13.16 -11.54
C ILE A 77 -2.74 -13.15 -11.78
N MET A 78 -3.50 -12.45 -10.96
CA MET A 78 -4.91 -12.16 -11.22
C MET A 78 -4.98 -11.05 -12.27
N SER A 79 -5.21 -11.46 -13.51
CA SER A 79 -5.00 -10.63 -14.69
C SER A 79 -6.26 -9.97 -15.23
N SER A 80 -7.38 -10.69 -15.24
CA SER A 80 -8.70 -10.20 -15.66
C SER A 80 -8.67 -9.25 -16.89
N LEU A 81 -7.92 -9.63 -17.94
CA LEU A 81 -7.52 -8.74 -19.04
C LEU A 81 -8.68 -8.04 -19.78
N ASN A 82 -9.83 -8.69 -19.87
CA ASN A 82 -11.01 -8.16 -20.56
C ASN A 82 -11.91 -7.30 -19.66
N THR A 83 -11.36 -6.78 -18.56
CA THR A 83 -12.09 -5.97 -17.57
C THR A 83 -11.37 -4.65 -17.32
N SER A 84 -12.06 -3.72 -16.66
CA SER A 84 -11.44 -2.49 -16.16
C SER A 84 -10.36 -2.72 -15.09
N CYS A 85 -10.24 -3.95 -14.57
CA CYS A 85 -9.19 -4.38 -13.65
C CYS A 85 -8.04 -5.13 -14.35
N GLY A 86 -7.95 -5.04 -15.68
CA GLY A 86 -6.89 -5.68 -16.46
C GLY A 86 -5.50 -5.34 -15.93
N PHE A 87 -4.72 -6.36 -15.58
CA PHE A 87 -3.38 -6.22 -15.03
C PHE A 87 -2.49 -7.34 -15.55
N LEU A 88 -1.44 -6.97 -16.27
CA LEU A 88 -0.41 -7.92 -16.68
C LEU A 88 0.94 -7.20 -16.62
N PRO A 89 1.83 -7.58 -15.70
CA PRO A 89 3.17 -7.02 -15.68
C PRO A 89 3.98 -7.58 -16.86
N ASP A 90 5.04 -6.87 -17.24
CA ASP A 90 5.93 -7.32 -18.31
C ASP A 90 6.88 -8.42 -17.83
N GLU A 91 7.23 -9.35 -18.71
CA GLU A 91 8.37 -10.23 -18.47
C GLU A 91 9.66 -9.41 -18.34
N ASN A 92 10.59 -9.88 -17.53
CA ASN A 92 11.84 -9.23 -17.13
C ASN A 92 11.72 -7.98 -16.26
N SER A 93 10.52 -7.59 -15.86
CA SER A 93 10.33 -6.52 -14.88
C SER A 93 10.55 -7.01 -13.44
N THR A 94 10.98 -6.11 -12.56
CA THR A 94 11.24 -6.40 -11.14
C THR A 94 10.16 -5.74 -10.30
N TRP A 95 9.59 -6.50 -9.37
CA TRP A 95 8.46 -6.06 -8.54
C TRP A 95 8.73 -6.29 -7.06
N ILE A 96 8.16 -5.44 -6.22
CA ILE A 96 7.77 -5.84 -4.86
C ILE A 96 6.35 -6.38 -4.97
N ILE A 97 6.24 -7.69 -4.80
CA ILE A 97 5.01 -8.46 -4.91
C ILE A 97 4.37 -8.57 -3.52
N PHE A 98 3.11 -8.18 -3.43
CA PHE A 98 2.21 -8.42 -2.30
C PHE A 98 1.15 -9.41 -2.79
N ALA A 99 1.17 -10.64 -2.28
CA ALA A 99 0.23 -11.66 -2.71
C ALA A 99 -0.56 -12.23 -1.54
N SER A 100 -1.84 -12.49 -1.78
CA SER A 100 -2.77 -13.09 -0.83
C SER A 100 -3.66 -14.12 -1.51
N THR A 101 -4.18 -15.04 -0.73
CA THR A 101 -5.12 -16.04 -1.21
C THR A 101 -6.50 -15.42 -1.42
N TRP A 102 -6.93 -15.38 -2.69
CA TRP A 102 -8.29 -15.02 -3.07
C TRP A 102 -8.95 -16.22 -3.74
N GLN A 103 -10.13 -16.62 -3.25
CA GLN A 103 -10.85 -17.81 -3.73
C GLN A 103 -9.99 -19.09 -3.78
N GLY A 104 -9.07 -19.25 -2.80
CA GLY A 104 -8.18 -20.40 -2.71
C GLY A 104 -6.92 -20.32 -3.59
N VAL A 105 -6.71 -19.20 -4.29
CA VAL A 105 -5.55 -18.99 -5.16
C VAL A 105 -4.65 -17.89 -4.61
N LEU A 106 -3.43 -18.24 -4.22
CA LEU A 106 -2.40 -17.27 -3.86
C LEU A 106 -1.99 -16.48 -5.11
N SER A 107 -2.33 -15.20 -5.16
CA SER A 107 -2.11 -14.37 -6.33
C SER A 107 -1.85 -12.92 -5.98
N PHE A 108 -1.32 -12.18 -6.95
CA PHE A 108 -1.28 -10.72 -6.92
C PHE A 108 -1.92 -10.16 -8.19
N GLY A 109 -2.44 -8.93 -8.11
CA GLY A 109 -3.10 -8.25 -9.21
C GLY A 109 -3.13 -6.75 -8.99
N LEU A 110 -3.92 -6.03 -9.78
CA LEU A 110 -3.99 -4.56 -9.76
C LEU A 110 -4.16 -3.97 -8.36
N CYS A 111 -5.07 -4.54 -7.55
CA CYS A 111 -5.40 -4.04 -6.22
C CYS A 111 -4.56 -4.65 -5.09
N SER A 112 -3.54 -5.46 -5.40
CA SER A 112 -2.70 -6.08 -4.38
C SER A 112 -1.74 -5.12 -3.68
N GLY A 113 -1.51 -3.96 -4.29
CA GLY A 113 -0.47 -3.01 -3.85
C GLY A 113 0.95 -3.39 -4.30
N SER A 114 1.09 -4.43 -5.13
CA SER A 114 2.35 -4.75 -5.82
C SER A 114 2.81 -3.59 -6.69
N MET A 115 4.12 -3.37 -6.75
CA MET A 115 4.71 -2.24 -7.48
C MET A 115 5.99 -2.62 -8.23
N GLN A 116 6.14 -2.13 -9.46
CA GLN A 116 7.33 -2.33 -10.27
C GLN A 116 8.47 -1.44 -9.77
N VAL A 117 9.61 -2.01 -9.39
CA VAL A 117 10.72 -1.22 -8.83
C VAL A 117 11.69 -0.69 -9.88
N ASP A 118 11.64 -1.22 -11.11
CA ASP A 118 12.52 -0.89 -12.22
C ASP A 118 11.79 -0.17 -13.36
N GLU A 119 10.70 0.53 -13.04
CA GLU A 119 9.94 1.33 -13.99
C GLU A 119 10.81 2.45 -14.59
N TYR A 120 10.79 2.57 -15.92
CA TYR A 120 11.51 3.60 -16.65
C TYR A 120 10.61 4.80 -16.92
N PHE A 121 11.14 5.99 -16.66
CA PHE A 121 10.47 7.25 -16.97
C PHE A 121 11.36 8.06 -17.90
N ASP A 122 10.78 8.56 -19.00
CA ASP A 122 11.48 9.48 -19.90
C ASP A 122 11.84 10.77 -19.13
N PRO A 123 13.14 11.13 -19.00
CA PRO A 123 13.56 12.28 -18.22
C PRO A 123 13.28 13.62 -18.90
N VAL A 124 12.99 13.65 -20.20
CA VAL A 124 12.60 14.84 -20.95
C VAL A 124 11.11 15.10 -20.74
N GLU A 125 10.27 14.08 -20.89
CA GLU A 125 8.81 14.21 -20.72
C GLU A 125 8.42 14.31 -19.24
N TYR A 126 9.10 13.54 -18.37
CA TYR A 126 8.81 13.46 -16.93
C TYR A 126 10.07 13.67 -16.05
N PRO A 127 10.64 14.89 -16.01
CA PRO A 127 11.94 15.17 -15.37
C PRO A 127 12.09 14.73 -13.91
N ASN A 128 10.99 14.65 -13.15
CA ASN A 128 11.02 14.28 -11.74
C ASN A 128 10.45 12.89 -11.44
N ALA A 129 9.87 12.19 -12.42
CA ALA A 129 9.13 10.95 -12.17
C ALA A 129 10.04 9.82 -11.67
N GLY A 130 11.18 9.57 -12.34
CA GLY A 130 12.13 8.54 -11.89
C GLY A 130 12.68 8.79 -10.48
N LYS A 131 12.98 10.05 -10.14
CA LYS A 131 13.42 10.42 -8.79
C LYS A 131 12.30 10.17 -7.76
N ASN A 132 11.09 10.64 -8.03
CA ASN A 132 9.95 10.47 -7.15
C ASN A 132 9.62 8.98 -6.96
N TRP A 133 9.62 8.21 -8.04
CA TRP A 133 9.40 6.77 -7.99
C TRP A 133 10.47 6.05 -7.17
N GLY A 134 11.75 6.36 -7.40
CA GLY A 134 12.85 5.81 -6.60
C GLY A 134 12.71 6.13 -5.10
N ASN A 135 12.24 7.34 -4.76
CA ASN A 135 11.96 7.72 -3.37
C ASN A 135 10.80 6.89 -2.78
N THR A 136 9.71 6.69 -3.54
CA THR A 136 8.57 5.84 -3.13
C THR A 136 9.00 4.39 -2.93
N VAL A 137 9.75 3.82 -3.87
CA VAL A 137 10.30 2.46 -3.78
C VAL A 137 11.17 2.33 -2.53
N LYS A 138 12.12 3.26 -2.32
CA LYS A 138 13.01 3.25 -1.14
C LYS A 138 12.23 3.32 0.17
N LEU A 139 11.22 4.17 0.25
CA LEU A 139 10.38 4.34 1.44
C LEU A 139 9.60 3.06 1.75
N ARG A 140 8.91 2.50 0.75
CA ARG A 140 8.08 1.30 0.89
C ARG A 140 8.92 0.05 1.15
N GLU A 141 10.01 -0.14 0.40
CA GLU A 141 10.97 -1.22 0.60
C GLU A 141 11.61 -1.15 1.99
N GLY A 142 11.95 0.05 2.46
CA GLY A 142 12.45 0.27 3.82
C GLY A 142 11.43 -0.12 4.90
N ALA A 143 10.14 0.17 4.69
CA ALA A 143 9.09 -0.18 5.63
C ALA A 143 8.89 -1.70 5.73
N ILE A 144 8.77 -2.40 4.60
CA ILE A 144 8.63 -3.88 4.59
C ILE A 144 9.88 -4.57 5.13
N THR A 145 11.08 -4.04 4.85
CA THR A 145 12.33 -4.57 5.39
C THR A 145 12.37 -4.44 6.90
N PHE A 146 11.93 -3.29 7.45
CA PHE A 146 11.84 -3.13 8.89
C PHE A 146 10.87 -4.15 9.50
N LEU A 147 9.66 -4.29 8.94
CA LEU A 147 8.65 -5.22 9.44
C LEU A 147 9.15 -6.67 9.41
N SER A 148 9.74 -7.09 8.29
CA SER A 148 10.30 -8.44 8.10
C SER A 148 11.42 -8.72 9.11
N ASN A 149 12.43 -7.85 9.19
CA ASN A 149 13.59 -8.05 10.07
C ASN A 149 13.22 -8.13 11.55
N HIS A 150 12.13 -7.46 11.95
CA HIS A 150 11.61 -7.49 13.32
C HIS A 150 10.48 -8.51 13.53
N LYS A 151 10.13 -9.31 12.50
CA LYS A 151 9.05 -10.31 12.53
C LYS A 151 7.68 -9.72 12.92
N ILE A 152 7.39 -8.50 12.46
CA ILE A 152 6.14 -7.79 12.71
C ILE A 152 5.19 -8.01 11.52
N PHE A 153 4.48 -9.14 11.53
CA PHE A 153 3.60 -9.52 10.41
C PHE A 153 2.17 -8.96 10.50
N ASN A 154 1.75 -8.55 11.70
CA ASN A 154 0.43 -7.99 11.94
C ASN A 154 0.55 -6.67 12.74
N PRO A 155 1.06 -5.59 12.11
CA PRO A 155 1.33 -4.32 12.77
C PRO A 155 0.09 -3.60 13.31
N ASN A 156 -1.11 -3.89 12.79
CA ASN A 156 -2.38 -3.29 13.17
C ASN A 156 -3.52 -4.34 13.16
N PRO A 157 -3.51 -5.29 14.11
CA PRO A 157 -4.44 -6.43 14.12
C PRO A 157 -5.90 -6.02 14.28
N SER A 158 -6.14 -4.81 14.82
CA SER A 158 -7.49 -4.33 15.13
C SER A 158 -7.94 -3.18 14.22
N LEU A 159 -7.23 -2.94 13.11
CA LEU A 159 -7.54 -1.91 12.12
C LEU A 159 -7.77 -0.53 12.76
N ILE A 160 -6.94 -0.20 13.76
CA ILE A 160 -6.97 1.06 14.48
C ILE A 160 -6.53 2.16 13.53
N ARG A 161 -7.34 3.21 13.41
CA ARG A 161 -6.99 4.44 12.70
C ARG A 161 -6.29 5.39 13.65
N ALA A 162 -5.13 5.87 13.24
CA ALA A 162 -4.34 6.85 13.96
C ALA A 162 -4.47 8.21 13.29
N TYR A 163 -4.69 9.25 14.10
CA TYR A 163 -4.77 10.62 13.63
C TYR A 163 -4.00 11.51 14.59
N ASN A 164 -3.27 12.46 14.00
CA ASN A 164 -2.53 13.47 14.73
C ASN A 164 -2.62 14.78 13.95
N SER A 165 -3.18 15.81 14.59
CA SER A 165 -3.48 17.10 13.97
C SER A 165 -2.24 17.94 13.62
N GLU A 166 -1.06 17.62 14.18
CA GLU A 166 0.14 18.43 14.01
C GLU A 166 1.16 17.84 13.03
N ILE A 167 1.12 16.54 12.73
CA ILE A 167 2.15 15.87 11.92
C ILE A 167 2.37 16.58 10.57
N GLY A 168 1.29 16.91 9.86
CA GLY A 168 1.36 17.61 8.57
C GLY A 168 1.84 19.07 8.65
N THR A 169 1.92 19.65 9.85
CA THR A 169 2.40 21.03 10.08
C THR A 169 3.92 21.10 10.21
N PHE A 170 4.59 19.97 10.49
CA PHE A 170 6.04 19.91 10.61
C PHE A 170 6.69 19.92 9.22
N LYS A 171 6.93 21.13 8.71
CA LYS A 171 7.47 21.35 7.36
C LYS A 171 8.86 21.97 7.35
N GLY A 172 9.59 21.77 6.25
CA GLY A 172 10.87 22.45 5.98
C GLY A 172 12.07 21.90 6.76
N TYR A 173 11.94 20.72 7.37
CA TYR A 173 13.05 20.04 8.02
C TYR A 173 13.86 19.23 7.00
N LYS A 174 15.18 19.20 7.16
CA LYS A 174 16.05 18.21 6.50
C LYS A 174 16.16 16.97 7.37
N ASN A 175 16.08 15.79 6.76
CA ASN A 175 16.21 14.52 7.45
C ASN A 175 16.54 13.41 6.42
N GLU A 176 17.41 12.48 6.80
CA GLU A 176 17.88 11.41 5.89
C GLU A 176 17.04 10.12 5.96
N ASN A 177 16.46 9.83 7.13
CA ASN A 177 15.66 8.63 7.34
C ASN A 177 14.24 8.80 6.81
N SER A 178 13.79 7.99 5.86
CA SER A 178 12.45 8.11 5.24
C SER A 178 11.26 7.97 6.21
N PHE A 179 11.47 7.48 7.44
CA PHE A 179 10.40 7.34 8.43
C PHE A 179 10.92 7.16 9.87
N ALA A 180 10.07 7.54 10.81
CA ALA A 180 10.12 7.15 12.21
C ALA A 180 9.03 6.10 12.50
N ILE A 181 9.24 5.27 13.53
CA ILE A 181 8.32 4.17 13.86
C ILE A 181 8.00 4.21 15.35
N PHE A 182 6.72 4.06 15.65
CA PHE A 182 6.19 4.06 17.00
C PHE A 182 5.42 2.76 17.26
N GLN A 183 5.69 2.14 18.40
CA GLN A 183 4.80 1.16 19.00
C GLN A 183 3.86 1.90 19.94
N VAL A 184 2.56 1.69 19.75
CA VAL A 184 1.50 2.28 20.56
C VAL A 184 0.72 1.14 21.21
N ASP A 185 0.75 1.08 22.53
CA ASP A 185 -0.10 0.17 23.31
C ASP A 185 -1.42 0.89 23.60
N VAL A 186 -2.53 0.22 23.30
CA VAL A 186 -3.88 0.80 23.22
C VAL A 186 -4.81 0.01 24.13
N ASN A 187 -5.54 0.70 25.00
CA ASN A 187 -6.57 0.10 25.84
C ASN A 187 -7.83 -0.22 25.03
N SER A 188 -8.74 -1.01 25.60
CA SER A 188 -9.98 -1.42 24.92
C SER A 188 -10.88 -0.25 24.48
N ASP A 189 -10.74 0.92 25.11
CA ASP A 189 -11.48 2.16 24.84
C ASP A 189 -10.77 3.13 23.87
N PHE A 190 -9.71 2.69 23.20
CA PHE A 190 -8.81 3.49 22.35
C PHE A 190 -7.94 4.51 23.07
N SER A 191 -7.98 4.60 24.41
CA SER A 191 -7.00 5.39 25.14
C SER A 191 -5.60 4.80 24.98
N ILE A 192 -4.60 5.67 24.91
CA ILE A 192 -3.20 5.28 24.72
C ILE A 192 -2.62 4.91 26.09
N ALA A 193 -2.20 3.66 26.25
CA ALA A 193 -1.53 3.19 27.45
C ALA A 193 -0.04 3.56 27.45
N ALA A 194 0.63 3.36 26.32
CA ALA A 194 2.05 3.68 26.17
C ALA A 194 2.44 3.97 24.72
N ILE A 195 3.48 4.79 24.54
CA ILE A 195 4.12 5.04 23.25
C ILE A 195 5.62 4.79 23.39
N LYS A 196 6.15 3.86 22.59
CA LYS A 196 7.59 3.58 22.47
C LYS A 196 8.04 3.90 21.06
N GLN A 197 9.11 4.68 20.93
CA GLN A 197 9.72 4.94 19.63
C GLN A 197 10.68 3.80 19.26
N LEU A 198 10.39 3.08 18.17
CA LEU A 198 11.21 1.98 17.66
C LEU A 198 12.28 2.47 16.67
N LYS A 199 11.96 3.51 15.89
CA LYS A 199 12.90 4.16 14.97
C LYS A 199 12.75 5.67 15.04
N LYS A 200 13.88 6.38 15.06
CA LYS A 200 13.96 7.83 15.17
C LYS A 200 14.21 8.48 13.81
N PHE A 201 13.70 9.70 13.67
CA PHE A 201 14.25 10.60 12.65
C PHE A 201 15.68 10.95 13.01
N GLN A 202 16.52 11.10 11.99
CA GLN A 202 17.92 11.49 12.16
C GLN A 202 18.00 12.93 12.68
N ASN A 203 17.12 13.82 12.20
CA ASN A 203 17.05 15.19 12.69
C ASN A 203 16.49 15.24 14.13
N GLY A 204 17.34 15.54 15.10
CA GLY A 204 16.97 15.53 16.52
C GLY A 204 15.87 16.53 16.89
N LYS A 205 15.83 17.72 16.26
CA LYS A 205 14.77 18.72 16.50
C LYS A 205 13.43 18.21 15.98
N LEU A 206 13.39 17.71 14.74
CA LEU A 206 12.20 17.09 14.15
C LEU A 206 11.72 15.91 14.99
N ASN A 207 12.64 15.01 15.37
CA ASN A 207 12.33 13.82 16.17
C ASN A 207 11.67 14.19 17.49
N ARG A 208 12.18 15.22 18.19
CA ARG A 208 11.62 15.69 19.46
C ARG A 208 10.22 16.27 19.27
N LEU A 209 10.01 17.09 18.23
CA LEU A 209 8.70 17.66 17.92
C LEU A 209 7.67 16.56 17.62
N VAL A 210 8.03 15.62 16.76
CA VAL A 210 7.17 14.49 16.40
C VAL A 210 6.85 13.66 17.63
N PHE A 211 7.84 13.24 18.41
CA PHE A 211 7.60 12.39 19.59
C PHE A 211 6.74 13.08 20.65
N ASN A 212 6.93 14.39 20.87
CA ASN A 212 6.08 15.16 21.77
C ASN A 212 4.64 15.22 21.25
N SER A 213 4.47 15.48 19.95
CA SER A 213 3.16 15.50 19.31
C SER A 213 2.46 14.14 19.37
N MET A 214 3.20 13.04 19.21
CA MET A 214 2.66 11.69 19.38
C MET A 214 2.08 11.47 20.79
N LYS A 215 2.68 12.07 21.83
CA LYS A 215 2.19 11.94 23.20
C LYS A 215 0.96 12.80 23.49
N THR A 216 0.83 13.96 22.85
CA THR A 216 -0.17 14.96 23.23
C THR A 216 -1.32 15.11 22.25
N LYS A 217 -1.13 14.72 20.98
CA LYS A 217 -2.08 14.92 19.88
C LYS A 217 -2.46 13.65 19.13
N LEU A 218 -1.80 12.51 19.41
CA LEU A 218 -2.22 11.24 18.83
C LEU A 218 -3.57 10.85 19.41
N THR A 219 -4.48 10.51 18.52
CA THR A 219 -5.81 10.02 18.85
C THR A 219 -6.12 8.81 17.97
N LEU A 220 -6.87 7.87 18.53
CA LEU A 220 -7.08 6.54 17.96
C LEU A 220 -8.57 6.23 17.87
N ALA A 221 -8.98 5.57 16.79
CA ALA A 221 -10.36 5.17 16.58
C ALA A 221 -10.48 3.85 15.83
N GLY A 222 -11.50 3.08 16.18
CA GLY A 222 -11.86 1.85 15.48
C GLY A 222 -12.61 2.10 14.18
N LYS A 223 -12.84 1.01 13.45
CA LYS A 223 -13.81 0.96 12.35
C LYS A 223 -15.21 1.12 12.94
N ARG A 224 -15.96 2.13 12.50
CA ARG A 224 -17.34 2.44 12.94
C ARG A 224 -17.51 2.74 14.45
N GLY A 225 -16.46 3.20 15.14
CA GLY A 225 -16.55 3.72 16.51
C GLY A 225 -16.82 2.69 17.62
N ARG A 226 -16.72 1.39 17.33
CA ARG A 226 -16.88 0.34 18.35
C ARG A 226 -15.58 0.13 19.14
N PRO A 227 -15.64 -0.12 20.47
CA PRO A 227 -14.48 -0.47 21.29
C PRO A 227 -13.73 -1.69 20.74
N LEU A 228 -12.42 -1.80 21.04
CA LEU A 228 -11.54 -2.88 20.55
C LEU A 228 -11.88 -4.26 21.13
N GLY A 229 -12.72 -4.32 22.17
CA GLY A 229 -13.05 -5.54 22.92
C GLY A 229 -11.91 -6.03 23.82
N LYS A 230 -10.65 -5.81 23.44
CA LYS A 230 -9.44 -6.08 24.23
C LYS A 230 -8.35 -5.05 23.93
N PRO A 231 -7.36 -4.86 24.83
CA PRO A 231 -6.18 -4.07 24.53
C PRO A 231 -5.43 -4.61 23.30
N ALA A 232 -4.80 -3.71 22.56
CA ALA A 232 -4.11 -4.03 21.32
C ALA A 232 -2.80 -3.23 21.21
N ARG A 233 -1.94 -3.66 20.28
CA ARG A 233 -0.70 -2.98 19.92
C ARG A 233 -0.75 -2.57 18.46
N LEU A 234 -0.40 -1.32 18.20
CA LEU A 234 -0.28 -0.74 16.87
C LEU A 234 1.18 -0.37 16.60
N ILE A 235 1.70 -0.73 15.43
CA ILE A 235 2.94 -0.20 14.87
C ILE A 235 2.59 0.88 13.86
N LEU A 236 2.96 2.10 14.18
CA LEU A 236 2.63 3.29 13.41
C LEU A 236 3.89 3.88 12.77
N PHE A 237 3.83 4.08 11.46
CA PHE A 237 4.87 4.73 10.69
C PHE A 237 4.54 6.22 10.54
N CYS A 238 5.54 7.06 10.72
CA CYS A 238 5.50 8.47 10.36
C CYS A 238 6.53 8.70 9.26
N TYR A 239 6.04 8.88 8.04
CA TYR A 239 6.81 9.03 6.82
C TYR A 239 7.30 10.46 6.66
N TYR A 240 8.54 10.59 6.17
CA TYR A 240 9.16 11.86 5.82
C TYR A 240 9.29 11.97 4.30
N TYR A 241 8.76 13.07 3.78
CA TYR A 241 8.86 13.45 2.38
C TYR A 241 9.81 14.62 2.25
N GLU A 242 10.83 14.44 1.43
CA GLU A 242 11.79 15.50 1.16
C GLU A 242 11.17 16.67 0.40
N GLN A 243 11.85 17.82 0.44
CA GLN A 243 11.45 18.98 -0.33
C GLN A 243 11.44 18.64 -1.83
N ASN A 244 10.38 19.05 -2.53
CA ASN A 244 10.26 18.91 -3.98
C ASN A 244 9.91 20.26 -4.61
N GLY A 245 10.86 20.85 -5.33
CA GLY A 245 10.73 22.19 -5.91
C GLY A 245 10.40 23.23 -4.83
N ALA A 246 9.29 23.95 -5.02
CA ALA A 246 8.80 24.97 -4.09
C ALA A 246 8.06 24.38 -2.87
N HIS A 247 7.74 23.08 -2.86
CA HIS A 247 7.03 22.44 -1.76
C HIS A 247 8.01 22.00 -0.68
N GLN A 248 7.87 22.60 0.50
CA GLN A 248 8.64 22.20 1.69
C GLN A 248 8.44 20.72 2.00
N SER A 249 9.47 20.11 2.59
CA SER A 249 9.36 18.76 3.17
C SER A 249 8.19 18.69 4.15
N PHE A 250 7.61 17.51 4.32
CA PHE A 250 6.48 17.30 5.22
C PHE A 250 6.47 15.87 5.79
N LEU A 251 5.60 15.66 6.78
CA LEU A 251 5.37 14.35 7.39
C LEU A 251 3.95 13.85 7.16
N SER A 252 3.77 12.53 7.11
CA SER A 252 2.48 11.88 6.94
C SER A 252 2.44 10.52 7.64
N PHE A 253 1.24 10.07 8.05
CA PHE A 253 1.01 8.66 8.42
C PHE A 253 0.67 7.78 7.22
N PHE A 254 0.48 8.39 6.05
CA PHE A 254 0.22 7.70 4.78
C PHE A 254 1.47 7.70 3.92
N ASP A 255 1.77 6.54 3.32
CA ASP A 255 2.77 6.40 2.27
C ASP A 255 2.20 6.82 0.91
N VAL A 256 2.05 8.14 0.76
CA VAL A 256 1.76 8.84 -0.50
C VAL A 256 2.93 8.79 -1.47
#